data_AF-A0A5C7W4G9-F1
#
_entry.id   AF-A0A5C7W4G9-F1
#
_cell.length_a   1.000
_cell.length_b   1.000
_cell.length_c   1.000
_cell.angle_alpha   90.00
_cell.angle_beta   90.00
_cell.angle_gamma   90.00
#
_symmetry.space_group_name_H-M   'P 1'
#
loop_
_entity.id
_entity.type
_entity.pdbx_description
1 polymer ?
#
loop_
_entity_poly.entity_id
_entity_poly.type
_entity_poly.pdbx_seq_one_letter_code
_entity_poly.pdbx_strand_id
1 'polypeptide(L)'
;LVTALLGGVVSSTAMTITLSRLHDGRQLRAMLACALLATSALMFPRVLLEVGLINTALLPHLLLPLGLAGLVYAGGALVFYRIAGSELQQTVEPPLKNPFELAPALRFAALLALILLLIEAAREWFGHAGVWGVAILSGLSDVDAITLSLARSAKGDMAAELAVQGIYLAAFSNSLVKAGLIALIGGRELALRTLPVMGLGLLLGLAALLLV
;
A
#
# COMPACT_ATOMS: atom_id res chain seq x y z
N LEU A 1 -4.54 -15.72 9.00
CA LEU A 1 -5.25 -14.58 8.37
C LEU A 1 -5.40 -13.39 9.32
N VAL A 2 -6.01 -13.56 10.50
CA VAL A 2 -6.14 -12.47 11.50
C VAL A 2 -4.78 -11.84 11.83
N THR A 3 -3.75 -12.65 12.11
CA THR A 3 -2.37 -12.15 12.34
C THR A 3 -1.83 -11.35 11.15
N ALA A 4 -2.11 -11.76 9.92
CA ALA A 4 -1.64 -11.07 8.73
C ALA A 4 -2.39 -9.75 8.49
N LEU A 5 -3.68 -9.70 8.82
CA LEU A 5 -4.47 -8.48 8.77
C LEU A 5 -4.02 -7.50 9.85
N LEU A 6 -3.96 -7.94 11.12
CA LEU A 6 -3.52 -7.11 12.24
C LEU A 6 -2.06 -6.64 12.09
N GLY A 7 -1.15 -7.55 11.73
CA GLY A 7 0.23 -7.21 11.40
C GLY A 7 0.33 -6.30 10.16
N GLY A 8 -0.57 -6.46 9.20
CA GLY A 8 -0.69 -5.62 8.02
C GLY A 8 -1.15 -4.18 8.32
N VAL A 9 -1.98 -4.01 9.36
CA VAL A 9 -2.32 -2.68 9.89
C VAL A 9 -1.07 -2.01 10.47
N VAL A 10 -0.22 -2.74 11.18
CA VAL A 10 1.01 -2.17 11.77
C VAL A 10 2.06 -1.90 10.68
N SER A 11 2.38 -2.89 9.85
CA SER A 11 3.29 -2.76 8.72
C SER A 11 3.00 -3.82 7.66
N SER A 12 2.31 -3.40 6.59
CA SER A 12 2.03 -4.27 5.45
C SER A 12 3.31 -4.81 4.79
N THR A 13 4.39 -4.04 4.75
CA THR A 13 5.69 -4.46 4.18
C THR A 13 6.40 -5.50 5.03
N ALA A 14 6.47 -5.31 6.36
CA ALA A 14 7.08 -6.31 7.25
C ALA A 14 6.30 -7.63 7.21
N MET A 15 4.97 -7.54 7.14
CA MET A 15 4.12 -8.71 7.00
C MET A 15 4.30 -9.40 5.63
N THR A 16 4.46 -8.65 4.53
CA THR A 16 4.82 -9.23 3.22
C THR A 16 6.12 -10.02 3.30
N ILE A 17 7.18 -9.46 3.90
CA ILE A 17 8.47 -10.16 4.06
C ILE A 17 8.28 -11.44 4.89
N THR A 18 7.56 -11.34 6.01
CA THR A 18 7.34 -12.46 6.94
C THR A 18 6.60 -13.59 6.24
N LEU A 19 5.51 -13.25 5.56
CA LEU A 19 4.63 -14.21 4.89
C LEU A 19 5.29 -14.82 3.64
N SER A 20 6.11 -14.06 2.92
CA SER A 20 6.90 -14.57 1.79
C SER A 20 8.02 -15.51 2.23
N ARG A 21 8.50 -15.44 3.48
CA ARG A 21 9.53 -16.39 3.98
C ARG A 21 8.97 -17.74 4.40
N LEU A 22 7.65 -17.83 4.63
CA LEU A 22 7.03 -19.09 5.05
C LEU A 22 7.03 -20.08 3.89
N HIS A 23 7.68 -21.22 4.10
CA HIS A 23 7.79 -22.30 3.13
C HIS A 23 7.19 -23.57 3.74
N ASP A 24 5.95 -23.89 3.36
CA ASP A 24 5.38 -25.22 3.58
C ASP A 24 4.36 -25.51 2.46
N GLY A 25 4.13 -26.80 2.18
CA GLY A 25 3.06 -27.44 1.39
C GLY A 25 2.26 -26.69 0.30
N ARG A 26 1.75 -27.42 -0.71
CA ARG A 26 0.86 -26.84 -1.75
C ARG A 26 -0.37 -26.11 -1.18
N GLN A 27 -0.89 -26.56 -0.03
CA GLN A 27 -2.08 -26.02 0.63
C GLN A 27 -1.80 -24.69 1.34
N LEU A 28 -0.66 -24.58 2.05
CA LEU A 28 -0.28 -23.33 2.70
C LEU A 28 -0.04 -22.21 1.68
N ARG A 29 0.46 -22.52 0.47
CA ARG A 29 0.68 -21.52 -0.60
C ARG A 29 -0.58 -20.75 -1.01
N ALA A 30 -1.75 -21.38 -1.00
CA ALA A 30 -3.01 -20.67 -1.30
C ALA A 30 -3.34 -19.70 -0.15
N MET A 31 -3.17 -20.15 1.10
CA MET A 31 -3.38 -19.33 2.28
C MET A 31 -2.39 -18.16 2.38
N LEU A 32 -1.11 -18.37 2.01
CA LEU A 32 -0.10 -17.31 1.92
C LEU A 32 -0.45 -16.28 0.84
N ALA A 33 -0.89 -16.74 -0.34
CA ALA A 33 -1.34 -15.83 -1.40
C ALA A 33 -2.55 -14.99 -0.94
N CYS A 34 -3.53 -15.62 -0.29
CA CYS A 34 -4.67 -14.96 0.33
C CYS A 34 -4.21 -13.88 1.31
N ALA A 35 -3.36 -14.24 2.27
CA ALA A 35 -2.90 -13.31 3.30
C ALA A 35 -2.04 -12.18 2.72
N LEU A 36 -1.20 -12.43 1.71
CA LEU A 36 -0.40 -11.39 1.03
C LEU A 36 -1.29 -10.37 0.32
N LEU A 37 -2.29 -10.86 -0.42
CA LEU A 37 -3.24 -10.02 -1.14
C LEU A 37 -4.12 -9.23 -0.17
N ALA A 38 -4.61 -9.87 0.90
CA ALA A 38 -5.43 -9.21 1.92
C ALA A 38 -4.66 -8.11 2.67
N THR A 39 -3.43 -8.39 3.10
CA THR A 39 -2.56 -7.40 3.74
C THR A 39 -2.20 -6.25 2.79
N SER A 40 -2.01 -6.54 1.50
CA SER A 40 -1.77 -5.50 0.49
C SER A 40 -3.03 -4.67 0.21
N ALA A 41 -4.20 -5.30 0.18
CA ALA A 41 -5.49 -4.65 -0.03
C ALA A 41 -5.81 -3.61 1.05
N LEU A 42 -5.34 -3.84 2.29
CA LEU A 42 -5.60 -2.98 3.44
C LEU A 42 -4.97 -1.58 3.32
N MET A 43 -3.99 -1.42 2.43
CA MET A 43 -3.40 -0.11 2.13
C MET A 43 -4.43 0.85 1.51
N PHE A 44 -5.23 0.39 0.54
CA PHE A 44 -6.17 1.25 -0.19
C PHE A 44 -7.22 1.94 0.71
N PRO A 45 -7.92 1.23 1.62
CA PRO A 45 -8.85 1.89 2.54
C PRO A 45 -8.12 2.82 3.52
N ARG A 46 -6.88 2.51 3.94
CA ARG A 46 -6.08 3.43 4.79
C ARG A 46 -5.80 4.74 4.09
N VAL A 47 -5.28 4.68 2.87
CA VAL A 47 -5.01 5.87 2.04
C VAL A 47 -6.28 6.68 1.84
N LEU A 48 -7.42 6.04 1.54
CA LEU A 48 -8.71 6.73 1.40
C LEU A 48 -9.15 7.40 2.71
N LEU A 49 -8.96 6.74 3.86
CA LEU A 49 -9.28 7.33 5.17
C LEU A 49 -8.37 8.53 5.48
N GLU A 50 -7.07 8.43 5.25
CA GLU A 50 -6.11 9.51 5.45
C GLU A 50 -6.45 10.73 4.60
N VAL A 51 -6.74 10.50 3.31
CA VAL A 51 -7.20 11.56 2.41
C VAL A 51 -8.53 12.13 2.88
N GLY A 52 -9.49 11.30 3.29
CA GLY A 52 -10.79 11.77 3.79
C GLY A 52 -10.68 12.62 5.05
N LEU A 53 -9.73 12.32 5.94
CA LEU A 53 -9.48 13.10 7.14
C LEU A 53 -8.79 14.43 6.84
N ILE A 54 -7.86 14.45 5.88
CA ILE A 54 -7.08 15.64 5.57
C ILE A 54 -7.76 16.52 4.53
N ASN A 55 -8.22 16.00 3.40
CA ASN A 55 -8.82 16.76 2.30
C ASN A 55 -9.88 15.94 1.55
N THR A 56 -11.13 16.06 2.01
CA THR A 56 -12.29 15.35 1.44
C THR A 56 -12.55 15.67 -0.04
N ALA A 57 -12.08 16.79 -0.56
CA ALA A 57 -12.26 17.15 -1.97
C ALA A 57 -11.52 16.20 -2.94
N LEU A 58 -10.47 15.51 -2.47
CA LEU A 58 -9.72 14.55 -3.28
C LEU A 58 -10.40 13.17 -3.32
N LEU A 59 -11.31 12.87 -2.40
CA LEU A 59 -11.93 11.55 -2.29
C LEU A 59 -12.65 11.10 -3.58
N PRO A 60 -13.51 11.90 -4.23
CA PRO A 60 -14.21 11.45 -5.43
C PRO A 60 -13.26 11.00 -6.54
N HIS A 61 -12.09 11.65 -6.62
CA HIS A 61 -11.08 11.40 -7.63
C HIS A 61 -10.20 10.17 -7.31
N LEU A 62 -10.06 9.81 -6.02
CA LEU A 62 -9.25 8.66 -5.58
C LEU A 62 -10.08 7.40 -5.30
N LEU A 63 -11.38 7.54 -5.05
CA LEU A 63 -12.25 6.45 -4.65
C LEU A 63 -12.39 5.40 -5.76
N LEU A 64 -12.50 5.84 -7.02
CA LEU A 64 -12.56 4.92 -8.15
C LEU A 64 -11.22 4.19 -8.39
N PRO A 65 -10.06 4.87 -8.57
CA PRO A 65 -8.80 4.19 -8.87
C PRO A 65 -8.29 3.32 -7.72
N LEU A 66 -8.35 3.78 -6.47
CA LEU A 66 -7.93 2.99 -5.31
C LEU A 66 -8.97 1.93 -4.93
N GLY A 67 -10.25 2.23 -5.11
CA GLY A 67 -11.34 1.28 -4.84
C GLY A 67 -11.28 0.08 -5.77
N LEU A 68 -11.10 0.30 -7.08
CA LEU A 68 -10.96 -0.79 -8.05
C LEU A 68 -9.72 -1.66 -7.76
N ALA A 69 -8.57 -1.04 -7.51
CA ALA A 69 -7.36 -1.77 -7.14
C ALA A 69 -7.57 -2.60 -5.86
N GLY A 70 -8.15 -1.98 -4.82
CA GLY A 70 -8.47 -2.65 -3.56
C GLY A 70 -9.45 -3.81 -3.71
N LEU A 71 -10.50 -3.65 -4.53
CA LEU A 71 -11.47 -4.71 -4.82
C LEU A 71 -10.85 -5.88 -5.55
N VAL A 72 -9.95 -5.65 -6.50
CA VAL A 72 -9.24 -6.73 -7.20
C VAL A 72 -8.36 -7.50 -6.23
N TYR A 73 -7.64 -6.80 -5.34
CA TYR A 73 -6.77 -7.44 -4.35
C TYR A 73 -7.61 -8.25 -3.35
N ALA A 74 -8.68 -7.66 -2.83
CA ALA A 74 -9.60 -8.32 -1.91
C ALA A 74 -10.32 -9.52 -2.57
N GLY A 75 -10.73 -9.37 -3.83
CA GLY A 75 -11.34 -10.44 -4.62
C GLY A 75 -10.37 -11.61 -4.85
N GLY A 76 -9.12 -11.32 -5.22
CA GLY A 76 -8.08 -12.33 -5.33
C GLY A 76 -7.80 -13.01 -3.98
N ALA A 77 -7.75 -12.26 -2.89
CA ALA A 77 -7.61 -12.82 -1.56
C ALA A 77 -8.77 -13.77 -1.21
N LEU A 78 -10.01 -13.40 -1.54
CA LEU A 78 -11.19 -14.24 -1.32
C LEU A 78 -11.18 -15.51 -2.17
N VAL A 79 -10.75 -15.42 -3.44
CA VAL A 79 -10.58 -16.60 -4.31
C VAL A 79 -9.58 -17.57 -3.69
N PHE A 80 -8.41 -17.09 -3.28
CA PHE A 80 -7.40 -17.95 -2.64
C PHE A 80 -7.82 -18.47 -1.26
N TYR A 81 -8.63 -17.71 -0.52
CA TYR A 81 -9.24 -18.18 0.73
C TYR A 81 -10.14 -19.39 0.47
N ARG A 82 -10.98 -19.33 -0.57
CA ARG A 82 -11.86 -20.45 -0.95
C ARG A 82 -11.08 -21.66 -1.47
N ILE A 83 -9.99 -21.45 -2.20
CA ILE A 83 -9.12 -22.52 -2.71
C ILE A 83 -8.34 -23.21 -1.59
N ALA A 84 -7.95 -22.48 -0.54
CA ALA A 84 -7.16 -23.03 0.55
C ALA A 84 -7.91 -24.09 1.38
N GLY A 85 -9.25 -24.07 1.38
CA GLY A 85 -10.06 -24.95 2.23
C GLY A 85 -9.92 -24.62 3.73
N SER A 86 -10.83 -25.16 4.54
CA SER A 86 -10.84 -24.98 6.00
C SER A 86 -9.88 -25.96 6.67
N GLU A 87 -8.56 -25.73 6.61
CA GLU A 87 -7.62 -26.35 7.54
C GLU A 87 -6.87 -25.25 8.29
N LEU A 88 -7.39 -24.97 9.49
CA LEU A 88 -6.86 -24.05 10.49
C LEU A 88 -6.13 -24.89 11.53
N GLN A 89 -4.80 -24.86 11.52
CA GLN A 89 -4.00 -24.99 12.74
C GLN A 89 -2.54 -24.67 12.42
N GLN A 90 -2.11 -23.47 12.77
CA GLN A 90 -0.84 -23.24 13.45
C GLN A 90 -0.77 -21.77 13.86
N THR A 91 -0.77 -21.57 15.17
CA THR A 91 -0.66 -20.28 15.85
C THR A 91 0.81 -19.90 15.86
N VAL A 92 1.22 -18.95 15.02
CA VAL A 92 2.50 -18.27 15.18
C VAL A 92 2.20 -16.94 15.84
N GLU A 93 2.63 -16.80 17.09
CA GLU A 93 2.54 -15.55 17.84
C GLU A 93 3.40 -14.46 17.17
N PRO A 94 2.83 -13.30 16.82
CA PRO A 94 3.64 -12.17 16.38
C PRO A 94 4.31 -11.51 17.60
N PRO A 95 5.58 -11.09 17.51
CA PRO A 95 6.16 -10.21 18.52
C PRO A 95 5.52 -8.82 18.34
N LEU A 96 4.53 -8.51 19.17
CA LEU A 96 3.92 -7.19 19.24
C LEU A 96 4.89 -6.24 19.96
N LYS A 97 5.54 -5.34 19.21
CA LYS A 97 6.25 -4.20 19.80
C LYS A 97 5.27 -3.05 20.01
N ASN A 98 5.33 -2.45 21.20
CA ASN A 98 4.39 -1.46 21.70
C ASN A 98 4.28 -0.22 20.76
N PRO A 99 3.08 0.10 20.22
CA PRO A 99 2.90 1.15 19.21
C PRO A 99 2.88 2.59 19.75
N PHE A 100 3.02 2.80 21.07
CA PHE A 100 3.03 4.12 21.71
C PHE A 100 4.40 4.49 22.28
N GLU A 101 5.40 4.62 21.42
CA GLU A 101 6.69 5.20 21.80
C GLU A 101 6.80 6.63 21.24
N LEU A 102 7.12 7.60 22.11
CA LEU A 102 7.30 9.01 21.74
C LEU A 102 8.44 9.21 20.72
N ALA A 103 9.46 8.35 20.73
CA ALA A 103 10.59 8.43 19.81
C ALA A 103 10.20 8.11 18.34
N PRO A 104 9.46 7.02 18.03
CA PRO A 104 8.84 6.81 16.72
C PRO A 104 7.92 7.96 16.26
N ALA A 105 7.12 8.55 17.15
CA ALA A 105 6.24 9.67 16.79
C ALA A 105 7.03 10.91 16.35
N LEU A 106 8.11 11.26 17.06
CA LEU A 106 9.03 12.34 16.68
C LEU A 106 9.73 12.07 15.35
N ARG A 107 10.17 10.82 15.11
CA ARG A 107 10.76 10.41 13.83
C ARG A 107 9.77 10.54 12.68
N PHE A 108 8.52 10.17 12.89
CA PHE A 108 7.44 10.33 11.91
C PHE A 108 7.16 11.81 11.60
N ALA A 109 7.09 12.66 12.63
CA ALA A 109 6.93 14.10 12.44
C ALA A 109 8.09 14.72 11.65
N ALA A 110 9.33 14.32 11.96
CA ALA A 110 10.52 14.75 11.23
C ALA A 110 10.50 14.27 9.76
N LEU A 111 10.08 13.02 9.52
CA LEU A 111 9.92 12.47 8.17
C LEU A 111 8.86 13.25 7.39
N LEU A 112 7.71 13.55 8.00
CA LEU A 112 6.65 14.34 7.36
C LEU A 112 7.16 15.74 7.00
N ALA A 113 7.86 16.42 7.92
CA ALA A 113 8.45 17.73 7.65
C ALA A 113 9.46 17.68 6.49
N LEU A 114 10.30 16.64 6.45
CA LEU A 114 11.25 16.42 5.37
C LEU A 114 10.52 16.18 4.04
N ILE A 115 9.50 15.32 4.00
CA ILE A 115 8.73 15.04 2.80
C ILE A 115 8.02 16.31 2.29
N LEU A 116 7.41 17.10 3.18
CA LEU A 116 6.80 18.38 2.82
C LEU A 116 7.82 19.34 2.20
N LEU A 117 9.01 19.44 2.81
CA LEU A 117 10.10 20.26 2.27
C LEU A 117 10.55 19.76 0.88
N LEU A 118 10.71 18.44 0.71
CA LEU A 118 11.11 17.84 -0.56
C LEU A 118 10.05 18.04 -1.65
N ILE A 119 8.75 17.94 -1.31
CA ILE A 119 7.66 18.21 -2.26
C ILE A 119 7.72 19.66 -2.72
N GLU A 120 7.87 20.61 -1.80
CA GLU A 120 7.88 22.04 -2.14
C GLU A 120 9.13 22.39 -2.98
N ALA A 121 10.31 21.92 -2.56
CA ALA A 121 11.55 22.12 -3.32
C ALA A 121 11.47 21.46 -4.71
N ALA A 122 10.94 20.23 -4.79
CA ALA A 122 10.79 19.53 -6.06
C ALA A 122 9.75 20.19 -6.96
N ARG A 123 8.68 20.77 -6.39
CA ARG A 123 7.70 21.56 -7.13
C ARG A 123 8.31 22.84 -7.68
N GLU A 124 9.12 23.55 -6.90
CA GLU A 124 9.76 24.79 -7.32
C GLU A 124 10.80 24.56 -8.42
N TRP A 125 11.62 23.52 -8.31
CA TRP A 125 12.72 23.27 -9.25
C TRP A 125 12.35 22.41 -10.45
N PHE A 126 11.42 21.46 -10.27
CA PHE A 126 11.09 20.44 -11.28
C PHE A 126 9.59 20.35 -11.59
N GLY A 127 8.75 21.24 -11.04
CA GLY A 127 7.32 21.27 -11.29
C GLY A 127 6.61 19.97 -10.94
N HIS A 128 5.68 19.53 -11.79
CA HIS A 128 4.90 18.31 -11.58
C HIS A 128 5.76 17.03 -11.54
N ALA A 129 6.80 16.96 -12.39
CA ALA A 129 7.69 15.81 -12.45
C ALA A 129 8.46 15.61 -11.14
N GLY A 130 8.85 16.70 -10.48
CA GLY A 130 9.49 16.66 -9.16
C GLY A 130 8.57 16.04 -8.11
N VAL A 131 7.32 16.49 -8.05
CA VAL A 131 6.32 15.98 -7.10
C VAL A 131 6.04 14.49 -7.34
N TRP A 132 5.90 14.06 -8.59
CA TRP A 132 5.76 12.63 -8.92
C TRP A 132 6.99 11.81 -8.52
N GLY A 133 8.19 12.34 -8.75
CA GLY A 133 9.44 11.68 -8.33
C GLY A 133 9.51 11.49 -6.82
N VAL A 134 9.23 12.54 -6.05
CA VAL A 134 9.17 12.46 -4.57
C VAL A 134 8.08 11.49 -4.12
N ALA A 135 6.93 11.49 -4.79
CA ALA A 135 5.83 10.59 -4.46
C ALA A 135 6.18 9.11 -4.67
N ILE A 136 6.81 8.80 -5.81
CA ILE A 136 7.32 7.45 -6.10
C ILE A 136 8.33 7.05 -5.05
N LEU A 137 9.38 7.86 -4.83
CA LEU A 137 10.47 7.56 -3.88
C LEU A 137 9.98 7.39 -2.45
N SER A 138 9.08 8.27 -1.99
CA SER A 138 8.52 8.19 -0.65
C SER A 138 7.60 6.98 -0.51
N GLY A 139 6.83 6.65 -1.55
CA GLY A 139 5.96 5.48 -1.60
C GLY A 139 6.70 4.13 -1.47
N LEU A 140 8.02 4.08 -1.75
CA LEU A 140 8.83 2.88 -1.47
C LEU A 140 8.99 2.63 0.04
N SER A 141 8.97 3.72 0.83
CA SER A 141 9.30 3.70 2.26
C SER A 141 8.05 3.77 3.13
N ASP A 142 7.22 4.79 2.90
CA ASP A 142 6.03 5.08 3.69
C ASP A 142 4.99 5.78 2.81
N VAL A 143 3.96 5.03 2.41
CA VAL A 143 2.85 5.53 1.59
C VAL A 143 1.93 6.47 2.36
N ASP A 144 1.87 6.35 3.69
CA ASP A 144 0.93 7.13 4.51
C ASP A 144 1.48 8.55 4.70
N ALA A 145 2.78 8.69 5.00
CA ALA A 145 3.42 9.99 5.18
C ALA A 145 3.34 10.88 3.93
N ILE A 146 3.56 10.29 2.75
CA ILE A 146 3.44 11.01 1.47
C ILE A 146 1.97 11.32 1.13
N THR A 147 1.03 10.42 1.44
CA THR A 147 -0.40 10.63 1.24
C THR A 147 -0.89 11.83 2.05
N LEU A 148 -0.56 11.87 3.35
CA LEU A 148 -0.91 12.98 4.23
C LEU A 148 -0.29 14.30 3.76
N SER A 149 0.96 14.26 3.31
CA SER A 149 1.65 15.44 2.77
C SER A 149 0.96 15.99 1.53
N LEU A 150 0.69 15.15 0.52
CA LEU A 150 0.04 15.58 -0.72
C LEU A 150 -1.41 16.02 -0.49
N ALA A 151 -2.17 15.31 0.35
CA ALA A 151 -3.52 15.70 0.72
C ALA A 151 -3.55 17.07 1.41
N ARG A 152 -2.56 17.37 2.26
CA ARG A 152 -2.40 18.66 2.93
C ARG A 152 -1.99 19.75 1.94
N SER A 153 -0.99 19.51 1.09
CA SER A 153 -0.53 20.51 0.11
C SER A 153 -1.64 20.90 -0.87
N ALA A 154 -2.56 19.98 -1.19
CA ALA A 154 -3.72 20.23 -2.05
C ALA A 154 -4.83 21.08 -1.40
N LYS A 155 -4.72 21.41 -0.10
CA LYS A 155 -5.55 22.44 0.53
C LYS A 155 -5.01 23.85 0.36
N GLY A 156 -3.71 23.97 0.05
CA GLY A 156 -3.06 25.24 -0.27
C GLY A 156 -3.01 25.44 -1.78
N ASP A 157 -1.84 25.80 -2.29
CA ASP A 157 -1.68 26.19 -3.69
C ASP A 157 -1.44 25.02 -4.65
N MET A 158 -1.42 23.77 -4.17
CA MET A 158 -1.17 22.62 -5.03
C MET A 158 -2.44 22.19 -5.77
N ALA A 159 -2.32 21.97 -7.08
CA ALA A 159 -3.41 21.44 -7.89
C ALA A 159 -3.91 20.08 -7.36
N ALA A 160 -5.22 19.92 -7.23
CA ALA A 160 -5.84 18.69 -6.73
C ALA A 160 -5.46 17.47 -7.59
N GLU A 161 -5.40 17.63 -8.91
CA GLU A 161 -5.01 16.59 -9.86
C GLU A 161 -3.58 16.08 -9.59
N LEU A 162 -2.64 16.99 -9.34
CA LEU A 162 -1.25 16.64 -9.00
C LEU A 162 -1.18 15.82 -7.70
N ALA A 163 -2.01 16.18 -6.71
CA ALA A 163 -2.13 15.44 -5.46
C ALA A 163 -2.63 14.02 -5.70
N VAL A 164 -3.72 13.88 -6.45
CA VAL A 164 -4.38 12.60 -6.77
C VAL A 164 -3.41 11.68 -7.50
N GLN A 165 -2.73 12.19 -8.53
CA GLN A 165 -1.73 11.42 -9.28
C GLN A 165 -0.55 11.02 -8.40
N GLY A 166 -0.03 11.94 -7.57
CA GLY A 166 1.06 11.64 -6.64
C GLY A 166 0.68 10.57 -5.60
N ILE A 167 -0.51 10.66 -5.00
CA ILE A 167 -1.01 9.68 -4.03
C ILE A 167 -1.16 8.31 -4.69
N TYR A 168 -1.73 8.27 -5.90
CA TYR A 168 -1.85 7.01 -6.65
C TYR A 168 -0.47 6.43 -7.01
N LEU A 169 0.48 7.25 -7.47
CA LEU A 169 1.85 6.81 -7.77
C LEU A 169 2.58 6.28 -6.54
N ALA A 170 2.39 6.89 -5.37
CA ALA A 170 2.94 6.38 -4.12
C ALA A 170 2.38 4.99 -3.78
N ALA A 171 1.05 4.80 -3.88
CA ALA A 171 0.39 3.52 -3.67
C ALA A 171 0.82 2.45 -4.70
N PHE A 172 0.98 2.86 -5.96
CA PHE A 172 1.45 2.01 -7.06
C PHE A 172 2.88 1.53 -6.78
N SER A 173 3.77 2.46 -6.44
CA SER A 173 5.17 2.18 -6.11
C SER A 173 5.32 1.23 -4.93
N ASN A 174 4.56 1.46 -3.83
CA ASN A 174 4.54 0.56 -2.68
C ASN A 174 4.08 -0.87 -3.06
N SER A 175 3.09 -0.96 -3.94
CA SER A 175 2.57 -2.26 -4.41
C SER A 175 3.60 -2.98 -5.28
N LEU A 176 4.37 -2.27 -6.11
CA LEU A 176 5.48 -2.83 -6.86
C LEU A 176 6.59 -3.36 -5.95
N VAL A 177 6.94 -2.63 -4.89
CA VAL A 177 7.90 -3.11 -3.88
C VAL A 177 7.43 -4.42 -3.27
N LYS A 178 6.16 -4.50 -2.86
CA LYS A 178 5.58 -5.75 -2.32
C LYS A 178 5.59 -6.88 -3.33
N ALA A 179 5.23 -6.62 -4.58
CA ALA A 179 5.30 -7.62 -5.66
C ALA A 179 6.74 -8.12 -5.87
N GLY A 180 7.72 -7.21 -5.84
CA GLY A 180 9.14 -7.55 -5.91
C GLY A 180 9.59 -8.42 -4.73
N LEU A 181 9.20 -8.05 -3.50
CA LEU A 181 9.48 -8.85 -2.30
C LEU A 181 8.88 -10.25 -2.40
N ILE A 182 7.65 -10.38 -2.88
CA ILE A 182 7.01 -11.69 -3.07
C ILE A 182 7.74 -12.51 -4.13
N ALA A 183 8.17 -11.90 -5.24
CA ALA A 183 8.89 -12.59 -6.30
C ALA A 183 10.28 -13.07 -5.85
N LEU A 184 11.01 -12.24 -5.09
CA LEU A 184 12.36 -12.52 -4.64
C LEU A 184 12.41 -13.48 -3.45
N ILE A 185 11.46 -13.37 -2.51
CA ILE A 185 11.49 -14.10 -1.24
C ILE A 185 10.50 -15.27 -1.24
N GLY A 186 9.30 -15.08 -1.80
CA GLY A 186 8.19 -16.04 -1.78
C GLY A 186 8.28 -17.17 -2.81
N GLY A 187 9.25 -17.08 -3.73
CA GLY A 187 9.46 -18.06 -4.78
C GLY A 187 8.44 -17.96 -5.92
N ARG A 188 8.76 -18.67 -7.01
CA ARG A 188 8.04 -18.56 -8.29
C ARG A 188 6.55 -18.88 -8.18
N GLU A 189 6.17 -19.88 -7.40
CA GLU A 189 4.77 -20.31 -7.32
C GLU A 189 3.88 -19.31 -6.57
N LEU A 190 4.38 -18.69 -5.50
CA LEU A 190 3.66 -17.64 -4.79
C LEU A 190 3.57 -16.37 -5.64
N ALA A 191 4.64 -16.06 -6.37
CA ALA A 191 4.67 -14.95 -7.31
C ALA A 191 3.63 -15.13 -8.43
N LEU A 192 3.56 -16.30 -9.06
CA LEU A 192 2.59 -16.60 -10.12
C LEU A 192 1.13 -16.54 -9.65
N ARG A 193 0.87 -16.73 -8.35
CA ARG A 193 -0.47 -16.61 -7.76
C ARG A 193 -0.86 -15.17 -7.43
N THR A 194 0.10 -14.33 -7.03
CA THR A 194 -0.16 -12.99 -6.48
C THR A 194 0.08 -11.87 -7.49
N LEU A 195 1.18 -11.92 -8.25
CA LEU A 195 1.55 -10.85 -9.19
C LEU A 195 0.49 -10.58 -10.26
N PRO A 196 -0.20 -11.58 -10.85
CA PRO A 196 -1.24 -11.29 -11.84
C PRO A 196 -2.40 -10.50 -11.23
N VAL A 197 -2.81 -10.83 -10.00
CA VAL A 197 -3.86 -10.10 -9.28
C VAL A 197 -3.39 -8.69 -8.94
N MET A 198 -2.17 -8.56 -8.43
CA MET A 198 -1.58 -7.27 -8.08
C MET A 198 -1.45 -6.36 -9.31
N GLY A 199 -0.91 -6.89 -10.40
CA GLY A 199 -0.76 -6.20 -11.67
C GLY A 199 -2.11 -5.80 -12.27
N LEU A 200 -3.10 -6.70 -12.27
CA LEU A 200 -4.45 -6.38 -12.74
C LEU A 200 -5.07 -5.24 -11.94
N GLY A 201 -4.99 -5.28 -10.60
CA GLY A 201 -5.54 -4.22 -9.77
C GLY A 201 -4.85 -2.87 -9.98
N LEU A 202 -3.52 -2.86 -10.15
CA LEU A 202 -2.77 -1.65 -10.47
C LEU A 202 -3.12 -1.11 -11.86
N LEU A 203 -3.21 -1.97 -12.87
CA LEU A 203 -3.56 -1.53 -14.23
C LEU A 203 -4.99 -0.99 -14.31
N LEU A 204 -5.95 -1.64 -13.63
CA LEU A 204 -7.33 -1.14 -13.58
C LEU A 204 -7.45 0.15 -12.79
N GLY A 205 -6.71 0.28 -11.67
CA GLY A 205 -6.65 1.53 -10.93
C GLY A 205 -6.03 2.66 -11.75
N LEU A 206 -4.97 2.38 -12.51
CA LEU A 206 -4.32 3.38 -13.35
C LEU A 206 -5.22 3.78 -14.52
N ALA A 207 -5.89 2.82 -15.16
CA ALA A 207 -6.88 3.10 -16.20
C ALA A 207 -8.02 3.97 -15.65
N ALA A 208 -8.51 3.68 -14.45
CA ALA A 208 -9.52 4.50 -13.80
C ALA A 208 -9.03 5.89 -13.43
N LEU A 209 -7.77 6.04 -13.04
CA LEU A 209 -7.16 7.35 -12.79
C LEU A 209 -7.14 8.22 -14.05
N LEU A 210 -6.87 7.62 -15.21
CA LEU A 210 -6.85 8.33 -16.50
C LEU A 210 -8.25 8.76 -16.99
N LEU A 211 -9.32 8.27 -16.36
CA LEU A 211 -10.71 8.58 -16.70
C LEU A 211 -11.31 9.67 -15.80
N VAL A 212 -10.58 10.09 -14.77
CA VAL A 212 -10.98 11.09 -13.77
C VAL A 212 -10.27 12.40 -14.07
#